data_AF-A0A4Y9KT84-F1
#
_entry.id   AF-A0A4Y9KT84-F1
#
_cell.length_a   1.000
_cell.length_b   1.000
_cell.length_c   1.000
_cell.angle_alpha   90.00
_cell.angle_beta   90.00
_cell.angle_gamma   90.00
#
_symmetry.space_group_name_H-M   'P 1'
#
loop_
_entity.id
_entity.type
_entity.pdbx_description
1 polymer ?
#
loop_
_entity_poly.entity_id
_entity_poly.type
_entity_poly.pdbx_seq_one_letter_code
_entity_poly.pdbx_strand_id
1 'polypeptide(L)'
;IEQTPVAHAFVQALDSFLGAQSSRTKRSEHLSCAAEDLGDWVRQAGFDDVNVATVSKQISFPSALDYVRFQLTATPMAALLKDHDGPGRERKIAAIAHDTATRLDPAILANGRLTFPQQSFVVTASLH
;
A
#
# COMPACT_ATOMS: atom_id res chain seq x y z
N ILE A 1 6.44 5.16 -2.48
CA ILE A 1 5.13 4.56 -2.84
C ILE A 1 4.89 4.48 -4.35
N GLU A 2 5.64 5.27 -5.13
CA GLU A 2 5.53 5.47 -6.57
C GLU A 2 5.84 4.18 -7.37
N GLN A 3 6.65 3.29 -6.80
CA GLN A 3 6.99 1.98 -7.37
C GLN A 3 5.91 0.90 -7.12
N THR A 4 4.86 1.22 -6.37
CA THR A 4 3.75 0.31 -6.07
C THR A 4 2.47 0.86 -6.70
N PRO A 5 2.16 0.52 -7.96
CA PRO A 5 1.18 1.24 -8.78
C PRO A 5 -0.22 1.29 -8.16
N VAL A 6 -0.65 0.18 -7.53
CA VAL A 6 -1.94 0.09 -6.85
C VAL A 6 -2.01 0.98 -5.60
N ALA A 7 -0.99 0.92 -4.74
CA ALA A 7 -0.94 1.79 -3.57
C ALA A 7 -0.82 3.26 -3.97
N HIS A 8 -0.09 3.57 -5.04
CA HIS A 8 0.05 4.91 -5.58
C HIS A 8 -1.28 5.47 -6.11
N ALA A 9 -2.00 4.71 -6.93
CA ALA A 9 -3.33 5.09 -7.43
C ALA A 9 -4.31 5.32 -6.27
N PHE A 10 -4.29 4.44 -5.28
CA PHE A 10 -5.14 4.53 -4.10
C PHE A 10 -4.86 5.79 -3.27
N VAL A 11 -3.59 6.15 -3.02
CA VAL A 11 -3.29 7.38 -2.27
C VAL A 11 -3.71 8.65 -3.01
N GLN A 12 -3.62 8.66 -4.34
CA GLN A 12 -4.13 9.77 -5.14
C GLN A 12 -5.67 9.89 -5.04
N ALA A 13 -6.37 8.76 -5.06
CA ALA A 13 -7.82 8.73 -4.87
C ALA A 13 -8.21 9.19 -3.46
N LEU A 14 -7.49 8.75 -2.41
CA LEU A 14 -7.71 9.21 -1.04
C LEU A 14 -7.57 10.73 -0.93
N ASP A 15 -6.48 11.29 -1.44
CA ASP A 15 -6.22 12.74 -1.35
C ASP A 15 -7.29 13.54 -2.11
N SER A 16 -7.83 12.98 -3.21
CA SER A 16 -8.88 13.62 -4.01
C SER A 16 -10.24 13.64 -3.30
N PHE A 17 -10.59 12.57 -2.56
CA PHE A 17 -11.92 12.41 -1.95
C PHE A 17 -12.00 12.83 -0.48
N LEU A 18 -10.89 12.75 0.26
CA LEU A 18 -10.86 12.98 1.71
C LEU A 18 -10.06 14.23 2.10
N GLY A 19 -9.41 14.86 1.13
CA GLY A 19 -8.61 16.07 1.30
C GLY A 19 -7.12 15.79 1.20
N ALA A 20 -6.36 16.86 0.95
CA ALA A 20 -4.91 16.77 0.86
C ALA A 20 -4.36 16.16 2.15
N GLN A 21 -3.43 15.21 2.02
CA GLN A 21 -2.73 14.53 3.12
C GLN A 21 -3.51 13.40 3.81
N SER A 22 -4.73 13.07 3.39
CA SER A 22 -5.44 11.87 3.88
C SER A 22 -4.67 10.58 3.60
N SER A 23 -3.78 10.58 2.60
CA SER A 23 -2.93 9.44 2.28
C SER A 23 -1.67 9.27 3.15
N ARG A 24 -1.38 10.18 4.10
CA ARG A 24 -0.11 10.19 4.87
C ARG A 24 0.22 8.84 5.50
N THR A 25 -0.73 8.25 6.21
CA THR A 25 -0.54 6.94 6.87
C THR A 25 -0.15 5.87 5.87
N LYS A 26 -0.83 5.83 4.70
CA LYS A 26 -0.49 4.86 3.66
C LYS A 26 0.91 5.11 3.11
N ARG A 27 1.25 6.37 2.83
CA ARG A 27 2.56 6.73 2.29
C ARG A 27 3.70 6.34 3.24
N SER A 28 3.51 6.48 4.55
CA SER A 28 4.52 6.10 5.55
C SER A 28 4.80 4.60 5.63
N GLU A 29 3.90 3.74 5.14
CA GLU A 29 4.15 2.28 5.04
C GLU A 29 5.21 1.94 3.98
N HIS A 30 5.47 2.86 3.04
CA HIS A 30 6.40 2.64 1.95
C HIS A 30 7.72 3.34 2.25
N LEU A 31 8.72 2.56 2.66
CA LEU A 31 10.10 3.03 2.77
C LEU A 31 10.59 3.50 1.40
N SER A 32 11.15 4.71 1.36
CA SER A 32 11.86 5.26 0.21
C SER A 32 13.37 5.12 0.43
N CYS A 33 13.85 3.90 0.58
CA CYS A 33 15.27 3.59 0.75
C CYS A 33 15.67 2.39 -0.11
N ALA A 34 16.96 2.31 -0.44
CA ALA A 34 17.53 1.15 -1.11
C ALA A 34 17.72 -0.01 -0.12
N ALA A 35 17.90 -1.23 -0.64
CA ALA A 35 18.24 -2.40 0.18
C ALA A 35 19.58 -2.18 0.94
N GLU A 36 20.50 -1.44 0.33
CA GLU A 36 21.80 -1.07 0.88
C GLU A 36 21.65 -0.21 2.14
N ASP A 37 20.84 0.85 2.07
CA ASP A 37 20.54 1.72 3.22
C ASP A 37 19.99 0.90 4.40
N LEU A 38 19.10 -0.05 4.10
CA LEU A 38 18.50 -0.93 5.09
C LEU A 38 19.56 -1.82 5.78
N GLY A 39 20.51 -2.33 4.99
CA GLY A 39 21.62 -3.14 5.51
C GLY A 39 22.54 -2.34 6.41
N ASP A 40 22.85 -1.10 6.03
CA ASP A 40 23.70 -0.21 6.81
C ASP A 40 23.07 0.19 8.13
N TRP A 41 21.77 0.46 8.17
CA TRP A 41 21.05 0.72 9.44
C TRP A 41 21.11 -0.48 10.38
N VAL A 42 21.00 -1.69 9.86
CA VAL A 42 21.04 -2.92 10.67
C VAL A 42 22.46 -3.15 11.19
N ARG A 43 23.50 -2.88 10.40
CA ARG A 43 24.90 -2.89 10.88
C ARG A 43 25.16 -1.83 11.94
N GLN A 44 24.66 -0.62 11.76
CA GLN A 44 24.76 0.45 12.76
C GLN A 44 24.04 0.10 14.08
N ALA A 45 23.02 -0.75 14.02
CA ALA A 45 22.35 -1.30 15.19
C ALA A 45 23.16 -2.42 15.90
N GLY A 46 24.31 -2.83 15.36
CA GLY A 46 25.25 -3.76 15.99
C GLY A 46 25.22 -5.20 15.47
N PHE A 47 24.55 -5.47 14.35
CA PHE A 47 24.59 -6.78 13.70
C PHE A 47 25.75 -6.89 12.71
N ASP A 48 26.40 -8.06 12.66
CA ASP A 48 27.59 -8.28 11.83
C ASP A 48 27.24 -8.93 10.48
N ASP A 49 26.56 -10.08 10.52
CA ASP A 49 26.14 -10.80 9.33
C ASP A 49 24.74 -10.33 8.92
N VAL A 50 24.67 -9.39 7.99
CA VAL A 50 23.43 -8.75 7.53
C VAL A 50 23.19 -9.07 6.05
N ASN A 51 22.06 -9.70 5.76
CA ASN A 51 21.56 -9.95 4.42
C ASN A 51 20.19 -9.28 4.22
N VAL A 52 20.07 -8.50 3.14
CA VAL A 52 18.83 -7.83 2.75
C VAL A 52 18.39 -8.36 1.39
N ALA A 53 17.33 -9.18 1.40
CA ALA A 53 16.74 -9.70 0.17
C ALA A 53 15.59 -8.81 -0.29
N THR A 54 15.61 -8.43 -1.56
CA THR A 54 14.45 -7.82 -2.21
C THR A 54 13.54 -8.91 -2.77
N VAL A 55 12.33 -9.03 -2.25
CA VAL A 55 11.37 -10.07 -2.64
C VAL A 55 10.15 -9.43 -3.29
N SER A 56 9.85 -9.85 -4.51
CA SER A 56 8.62 -9.47 -5.21
C SER A 56 7.61 -10.61 -5.18
N LYS A 57 6.38 -10.31 -4.76
CA LYS A 57 5.24 -11.24 -4.76
C LYS A 57 4.09 -10.64 -5.54
N GLN A 58 3.33 -11.52 -6.21
CA GLN A 58 2.04 -11.12 -6.80
C GLN A 58 0.98 -11.11 -5.71
N ILE A 59 0.28 -9.99 -5.60
CA ILE A 59 -0.86 -9.82 -4.70
C ILE A 59 -2.12 -9.75 -5.56
N SER A 60 -3.17 -10.44 -5.13
CA SER A 60 -4.46 -10.42 -5.82
C SER A 60 -5.60 -10.12 -4.86
N PHE A 61 -6.50 -9.24 -5.30
CA PHE A 61 -7.81 -9.02 -4.70
C PHE A 61 -8.91 -9.40 -5.69
N PRO A 62 -10.10 -9.81 -5.22
CA PRO A 62 -11.21 -10.12 -6.11
C PRO A 62 -11.62 -8.93 -6.99
N SER A 63 -11.44 -7.70 -6.50
CA SER A 63 -11.63 -6.47 -7.27
C SER A 63 -10.87 -5.27 -6.65
N ALA A 64 -10.85 -4.14 -7.35
CA ALA A 64 -10.38 -2.86 -6.78
C ALA A 64 -11.22 -2.39 -5.59
N LEU A 65 -12.52 -2.70 -5.60
CA LEU A 65 -13.42 -2.41 -4.47
C LEU A 65 -13.02 -3.18 -3.22
N ASP A 66 -12.71 -4.47 -3.36
CA ASP A 66 -12.30 -5.29 -2.22
C ASP A 66 -10.97 -4.84 -1.64
N TYR A 67 -10.03 -4.42 -2.51
CA TYR A 67 -8.79 -3.81 -2.08
C TYR A 67 -9.02 -2.53 -1.27
N VAL A 68 -9.75 -1.56 -1.83
CA VAL A 68 -10.00 -0.27 -1.15
C VAL A 68 -10.80 -0.47 0.13
N ARG A 69 -11.81 -1.34 0.12
CA ARG A 69 -12.58 -1.70 1.32
C ARG A 69 -11.65 -2.27 2.39
N PHE A 70 -10.82 -3.26 2.04
CA PHE A 70 -9.85 -3.84 2.98
C PHE A 70 -8.91 -2.77 3.57
N GLN A 71 -8.34 -1.90 2.72
CA GLN A 71 -7.50 -0.79 3.19
C GLN A 71 -8.26 0.10 4.19
N LEU A 72 -9.51 0.45 3.91
CA LEU A 72 -10.32 1.39 4.72
C LEU A 72 -11.13 0.74 5.86
N THR A 73 -11.04 -0.57 6.07
CA THR A 73 -11.72 -1.29 7.16
C THR A 73 -10.76 -2.04 8.08
N ALA A 74 -9.69 -2.60 7.54
CA ALA A 74 -8.86 -3.59 8.22
C ALA A 74 -7.41 -3.12 8.47
N THR A 75 -7.07 -1.90 8.06
CA THR A 75 -5.75 -1.31 8.30
C THR A 75 -5.88 -0.06 9.17
N PRO A 76 -4.77 0.54 9.65
CA PRO A 76 -4.81 1.83 10.36
C PRO A 76 -5.54 2.95 9.61
N MET A 77 -5.75 2.83 8.29
CA MET A 77 -6.54 3.79 7.51
C MET A 77 -8.05 3.74 7.79
N ALA A 78 -8.55 2.76 8.53
CA ALA A 78 -9.94 2.75 8.97
C ALA A 78 -10.34 4.02 9.74
N ALA A 79 -9.37 4.67 10.40
CA ALA A 79 -9.55 5.95 11.08
C ALA A 79 -10.02 7.09 10.14
N LEU A 80 -9.73 7.01 8.83
CA LEU A 80 -10.14 8.01 7.85
C LEU A 80 -11.66 8.07 7.65
N LEU A 81 -12.38 6.99 7.98
CA LEU A 81 -13.82 6.89 7.83
C LEU A 81 -14.56 6.82 9.18
N LYS A 82 -13.89 7.14 10.31
CA LYS A 82 -14.47 7.00 11.65
C LYS A 82 -15.76 7.82 11.84
N ASP A 83 -15.84 8.98 11.19
CA ASP A 83 -16.97 9.91 11.29
C ASP A 83 -18.03 9.65 10.19
N HIS A 84 -17.91 8.56 9.44
CA HIS A 84 -18.84 8.17 8.37
C HIS A 84 -19.54 6.88 8.76
N ASP A 85 -20.87 6.89 8.80
CA ASP A 85 -21.68 5.73 9.15
C ASP A 85 -22.48 5.17 7.97
N GLY A 86 -22.80 3.88 8.10
CA GLY A 86 -23.77 3.18 7.26
C GLY A 86 -23.63 3.40 5.75
N PRO A 87 -24.72 3.74 5.03
CA PRO A 87 -24.72 3.90 3.57
C PRO A 87 -23.83 5.03 3.05
N GLY A 88 -23.50 6.04 3.87
CA GLY A 88 -22.58 7.12 3.48
C GLY A 88 -21.15 6.61 3.34
N ARG A 89 -20.73 5.76 4.28
CA ARG A 89 -19.41 5.12 4.29
C ARG A 89 -19.18 4.23 3.07
N GLU A 90 -20.11 3.32 2.77
CA GLU A 90 -19.97 2.39 1.65
C GLU A 90 -19.99 3.10 0.29
N ARG A 91 -20.83 4.13 0.12
CA ARG A 91 -20.80 4.96 -1.11
C ARG A 91 -19.45 5.64 -1.31
N LYS A 92 -18.82 6.11 -0.24
CA LYS A 92 -17.51 6.75 -0.31
C LYS A 92 -16.41 5.75 -0.65
N ILE A 93 -16.43 4.56 -0.04
CA ILE A 93 -15.52 3.45 -0.40
C ILE A 93 -15.67 3.10 -1.88
N ALA A 94 -16.89 2.98 -2.39
CA ALA A 94 -17.14 2.67 -3.79
C ALA A 94 -16.63 3.77 -4.74
N ALA A 95 -16.82 5.05 -4.38
CA ALA A 95 -16.31 6.17 -5.17
C ALA A 95 -14.77 6.20 -5.23
N ILE A 96 -14.11 6.00 -4.08
CA ILE A 96 -12.65 5.90 -4.00
C ILE A 96 -12.14 4.69 -4.79
N ALA A 97 -12.82 3.55 -4.71
CA ALA A 97 -12.47 2.36 -5.48
C ALA A 97 -12.58 2.57 -6.99
N HIS A 98 -13.64 3.26 -7.43
CA HIS A 98 -13.80 3.61 -8.84
C HIS A 98 -12.68 4.53 -9.33
N ASP A 99 -12.38 5.60 -8.60
CA ASP A 99 -11.29 6.52 -8.93
C ASP A 99 -9.90 5.88 -8.84
N THR A 100 -9.72 4.93 -7.91
CA THR A 100 -8.49 4.12 -7.86
C THR A 100 -8.35 3.29 -9.14
N ALA A 101 -9.43 2.64 -9.59
CA ALA A 101 -9.41 1.79 -10.77
C ALA A 101 -9.16 2.57 -12.07
N THR A 102 -9.71 3.78 -12.22
CA THR A 102 -9.51 4.61 -13.42
C THR A 102 -8.06 5.08 -13.60
N ARG A 103 -7.25 5.05 -12.54
CA ARG A 103 -5.83 5.42 -12.55
C ARG A 103 -4.88 4.26 -12.84
N LEU A 104 -5.41 3.03 -12.92
CA LEU A 104 -4.60 1.82 -13.08
C LEU A 104 -4.51 1.39 -14.55
N ASP A 105 -3.40 0.73 -14.87
CA ASP A 105 -3.25 0.02 -16.13
C ASP A 105 -4.32 -1.08 -16.23
N PRO A 106 -5.05 -1.20 -17.36
CA PRO A 106 -6.02 -2.26 -17.58
C PRO A 106 -5.48 -3.69 -17.33
N ALA A 107 -4.20 -3.94 -17.57
CA ALA A 107 -3.56 -5.24 -17.32
C ALA A 107 -3.54 -5.61 -15.82
N ILE A 108 -3.49 -4.63 -14.92
CA ILE A 108 -3.58 -4.81 -13.46
C ILE A 108 -5.03 -5.17 -13.04
N LEU A 109 -6.02 -4.79 -13.86
CA LEU A 109 -7.47 -4.98 -13.64
C LEU A 109 -8.07 -6.08 -14.53
N ALA A 110 -7.28 -7.08 -14.92
CA ALA A 110 -7.73 -8.14 -15.82
C ALA A 110 -8.84 -9.01 -15.21
N ASN A 111 -9.89 -9.28 -16.00
CA ASN A 111 -11.03 -10.14 -15.64
C ASN A 111 -11.75 -9.71 -14.35
N GLY A 112 -11.82 -8.40 -14.09
CA GLY A 112 -12.44 -7.84 -12.89
C GLY A 112 -11.63 -8.01 -11.61
N ARG A 113 -10.49 -8.71 -11.67
CA ARG A 113 -9.58 -8.92 -10.55
C ARG A 113 -8.52 -7.84 -10.52
N LEU A 114 -8.08 -7.48 -9.32
CA LEU A 114 -6.93 -6.60 -9.13
C LEU A 114 -5.70 -7.46 -8.82
N THR A 115 -4.70 -7.46 -9.69
CA THR A 115 -3.46 -8.22 -9.50
C THR A 115 -2.25 -7.34 -9.77
N PHE A 116 -1.31 -7.27 -8.83
CA PHE A 116 -0.15 -6.39 -8.93
C PHE A 116 1.07 -6.97 -8.21
N PRO A 117 2.29 -6.69 -8.72
CA PRO A 117 3.51 -7.00 -7.99
C PRO A 117 3.65 -6.07 -6.79
N GLN A 118 4.05 -6.65 -5.66
CA GLN A 118 4.47 -5.92 -4.47
C GLN A 118 5.87 -6.36 -4.09
N GLN A 119 6.76 -5.39 -3.95
CA GLN A 119 8.12 -5.58 -3.49
C GLN A 119 8.20 -5.31 -1.98
N SER A 120 8.96 -6.16 -1.28
CA SER A 120 9.29 -6.01 0.14
C SER A 120 10.77 -6.30 0.36
N PHE A 121 11.35 -5.71 1.40
CA PHE A 121 12.67 -6.10 1.90
C PHE A 121 12.51 -7.14 3.00
N VAL A 122 13.29 -8.21 2.93
CA VAL A 122 13.43 -9.22 3.98
C VAL A 122 14.84 -9.13 4.52
N VAL A 123 14.96 -8.75 5.79
CA VAL A 123 16.25 -8.65 6.48
C VAL A 123 16.45 -9.89 7.35
N THR A 124 17.59 -10.53 7.17
CA THR A 124 18.11 -11.55 8.10
C THR A 124 19.43 -11.04 8.66
N ALA A 125 19.57 -11.07 9.98
CA ALA A 125 20.76 -10.60 10.65
C ALA A 125 21.11 -11.45 11.88
N SER A 126 22.40 -11.63 12.15
CA SER A 126 22.91 -12.29 13.36
C SER A 126 24.08 -11.52 13.98
N LEU A 127 24.26 -11.75 15.29
CA LEU A 127 25.47 -11.39 16.01
C LEU A 127 26.49 -12.52 15.83
N HIS A 128 27.78 -12.17 15.72
CA HIS A 128 28.83 -13.18 15.81
C HIS A 128 28.98 -13.76 17.23
#